data_AF-A0A9E0WFT0-F1
#
_entry.id   AF-A0A9E0WFT0-F1
#
_cell.length_a   1.000
_cell.length_b   1.000
_cell.length_c   1.000
_cell.angle_alpha   90.00
_cell.angle_beta   90.00
_cell.angle_gamma   90.00
#
_symmetry.space_group_name_H-M   'P 1'
#
loop_
_entity.id
_entity.type
_entity.pdbx_description
1 polymer ?
#
loop_
_entity_poly.entity_id
_entity_poly.type
_entity_poly.pdbx_seq_one_letter_code
_entity_poly.pdbx_strand_id
1 'polypeptide(L)'
;MKALDRLLWFLLSLIAIAYVLVAVYASTGRYFFPKLPEYQDDIVAYLERKTGFDWEIEGLEGSWQKFDPIIRGKKIRIVDKDQDSVFYLTDFMLRLDALASLRYREPRITDFKAGEIQLLLEHTAEGQWIIKNVPTRHSDQQISLEDFVSHFRAIGLEDVDIRVLYRGEVVDMPSVKLAFQRFGDHRRVHFEQSSEQAGDLHLIVESEHSFWDHQGALSIYAKARDLSVNQWLAVFTDDWRLNQVTGEWWIRREPEQSRWSGTALIDDSTLGKGDSDEWLLKNGSVQLAAEQSYDGDLRLWWHELAGVWREQALDMPEGYIDTRVEQG
;
A
#
# COMPACT_ATOMS: atom_id res chain seq x y z
N MET A 1 20.15 47.82 24.51
CA MET A 1 21.06 47.59 23.37
C MET A 1 22.12 46.53 23.69
N LYS A 2 23.05 46.72 24.65
CA LYS A 2 24.14 45.75 24.93
C LYS A 2 23.74 44.29 25.25
N ALA A 3 22.54 44.05 25.81
CA ALA A 3 22.03 42.71 26.09
C ALA A 3 21.48 42.02 24.82
N LEU A 4 20.88 42.80 23.92
CA LEU A 4 20.41 42.33 22.61
C LEU A 4 21.61 41.95 21.73
N ASP A 5 22.67 42.75 21.73
CA ASP A 5 23.89 42.47 20.96
C ASP A 5 24.58 41.19 21.44
N ARG A 6 24.61 40.95 22.76
CA ARG A 6 25.15 39.71 23.35
C ARG A 6 24.29 38.49 23.04
N LEU A 7 22.96 38.62 23.09
CA LEU A 7 22.04 37.55 22.73
C LEU A 7 22.16 37.19 21.24
N LEU A 8 22.25 38.19 20.37
CA LEU A 8 22.45 38.00 18.94
C LEU A 8 23.81 37.32 18.65
N TRP A 9 24.89 37.75 19.30
CA TRP A 9 26.19 37.10 19.17
C TRP A 9 26.18 35.65 19.64
N PHE A 10 25.51 35.36 20.76
CA PHE A 10 25.36 34.00 21.25
C PHE A 10 24.55 33.13 20.28
N LEU A 11 23.41 33.63 19.78
CA LEU A 11 22.59 32.94 18.78
C LEU A 11 23.37 32.69 17.48
N LEU A 12 24.11 33.67 17.00
CA LEU A 12 24.97 33.52 15.81
C LEU A 12 26.08 32.50 16.03
N SER A 13 26.72 32.50 17.21
CA SER A 13 27.74 31.52 17.57
C SER A 13 27.16 30.11 17.64
N LEU A 14 25.96 29.96 18.20
CA LEU A 14 25.24 28.69 18.26
C LEU A 14 24.89 28.17 16.87
N ILE A 15 24.40 29.04 15.98
CA ILE A 15 24.11 28.72 14.58
C ILE A 15 25.39 28.30 13.84
N ALA A 16 26.49 29.02 14.06
CA ALA A 16 27.78 28.69 13.44
C ALA A 16 28.30 27.31 13.90
N ILE A 17 28.21 27.01 15.20
CA ILE A 17 28.58 25.70 15.75
C ILE A 17 27.68 24.61 15.16
N ALA A 18 26.36 24.81 15.16
CA ALA A 18 25.42 23.85 14.58
C ALA A 18 25.71 23.59 13.09
N TYR A 19 26.05 24.63 12.34
CA TYR A 19 26.43 24.52 10.93
C TYR A 19 27.70 23.68 10.74
N VAL A 20 28.74 23.92 11.55
CA VAL A 20 29.98 23.13 11.52
C VAL A 20 29.70 21.66 11.85
N LEU A 21 28.88 21.38 12.86
CA LEU A 21 28.52 20.00 13.23
C LEU A 21 27.79 19.29 12.09
N VAL A 22 26.83 19.95 11.45
CA VAL A 22 26.12 19.41 10.28
C VAL A 22 27.06 19.18 9.11
N ALA A 23 28.02 20.08 8.88
CA ALA A 23 29.02 19.92 7.84
C ALA A 23 29.95 18.72 8.10
N VAL A 24 30.43 18.55 9.33
CA VAL A 24 31.25 17.41 9.74
C VAL A 24 30.46 16.11 9.59
N TYR A 25 29.21 16.08 10.04
CA TYR A 25 28.30 14.94 9.87
C TYR A 25 28.16 14.54 8.40
N ALA A 26 27.75 15.49 7.54
CA ALA A 26 27.53 15.22 6.12
C ALA A 26 28.83 14.84 5.39
N SER A 27 29.96 15.44 5.76
CA SER A 27 31.26 15.12 5.16
C SER A 27 31.75 13.73 5.56
N THR A 28 31.59 13.37 6.84
CA THR A 28 31.93 12.04 7.36
C THR A 28 31.05 10.99 6.69
N GLY A 29 29.73 11.22 6.67
CA GLY A 29 28.77 10.36 5.99
C GLY A 29 29.16 10.11 4.53
N ARG A 30 29.40 11.17 3.75
CA ARG A 30 29.84 11.07 2.34
C ARG A 30 31.15 10.32 2.15
N TYR A 31 32.05 10.35 3.12
CA TYR A 31 33.33 9.64 3.05
C TYR A 31 33.18 8.14 3.37
N PHE A 32 32.38 7.80 4.38
CA PHE A 32 32.25 6.42 4.86
C PHE A 32 31.16 5.61 4.16
N PHE A 33 30.02 6.22 3.76
CA PHE A 33 28.92 5.47 3.14
C PHE A 33 29.31 4.73 1.85
N PRO A 34 30.14 5.29 0.95
CA PRO A 34 30.61 4.55 -0.22
C PRO A 34 31.40 3.28 0.10
N LYS A 35 31.91 3.14 1.34
CA LYS A 35 32.59 1.93 1.84
C LYS A 35 31.66 0.92 2.48
N LEU A 36 30.34 1.16 2.46
CA LEU A 36 29.35 0.20 2.95
C LEU A 36 29.51 -1.23 2.39
N PRO A 37 29.91 -1.44 1.11
CA PRO A 37 30.17 -2.80 0.61
C PRO A 37 31.24 -3.55 1.42
N GLU A 38 32.25 -2.86 1.96
CA GLU A 38 33.33 -3.46 2.76
C GLU A 38 32.83 -3.99 4.13
N TYR A 39 31.70 -3.46 4.61
CA TYR A 39 31.09 -3.83 5.89
C TYR A 39 29.86 -4.74 5.73
N GLN A 40 29.59 -5.24 4.52
CA GLN A 40 28.39 -6.04 4.25
C GLN A 40 28.32 -7.28 5.15
N ASP A 41 29.42 -8.01 5.30
CA ASP A 41 29.50 -9.22 6.12
C ASP A 41 29.29 -8.91 7.61
N ASP A 42 29.81 -7.79 8.10
CA ASP A 42 29.60 -7.33 9.48
C ASP A 42 28.13 -6.96 9.74
N ILE A 43 27.47 -6.34 8.75
CA ILE A 43 26.04 -5.99 8.79
C ILE A 43 25.20 -7.26 8.82
N VAL A 44 25.48 -8.21 7.93
CA VAL A 44 24.82 -9.53 7.90
C VAL A 44 24.96 -10.19 9.27
N ALA A 45 26.18 -10.36 9.78
CA ALA A 45 26.42 -10.98 11.07
C ALA A 45 25.72 -10.23 12.24
N TYR A 46 25.60 -8.90 12.17
CA TYR A 46 24.83 -8.13 13.14
C TYR A 46 23.32 -8.40 13.05
N LEU A 47 22.76 -8.44 11.85
CA LEU A 47 21.35 -8.75 11.61
C LEU A 47 21.03 -10.16 12.09
N GLU A 48 21.82 -11.15 11.70
CA GLU A 48 21.66 -12.55 12.11
C GLU A 48 21.66 -12.71 13.63
N ARG A 49 22.60 -12.05 14.34
CA ARG A 49 22.63 -12.06 15.81
C ARG A 49 21.39 -11.40 16.45
N LYS A 50 20.83 -10.38 15.80
CA LYS A 50 19.71 -9.60 16.36
C LYS A 50 18.35 -10.23 16.06
N THR A 51 18.17 -10.78 14.86
CA THR A 51 16.91 -11.35 14.39
C THR A 51 16.86 -12.86 14.60
N GLY A 52 18.00 -13.56 14.60
CA GLY A 52 18.09 -15.02 14.73
C GLY A 52 17.89 -15.79 13.42
N PHE A 53 17.85 -15.10 12.27
CA PHE A 53 17.68 -15.65 10.92
C PHE A 53 18.97 -15.57 10.14
N ASP A 54 19.10 -16.34 9.07
CA ASP A 54 20.23 -16.25 8.15
C ASP A 54 19.92 -15.18 7.09
N TRP A 55 20.82 -14.21 6.93
CA TRP A 55 20.63 -13.07 6.02
C TRP A 55 21.61 -13.15 4.86
N GLU A 56 21.10 -13.29 3.66
CA GLU A 56 21.89 -13.17 2.43
C GLU A 56 21.63 -11.80 1.80
N ILE A 57 22.65 -10.95 1.78
CA ILE A 57 22.59 -9.63 1.14
C ILE A 57 23.61 -9.63 0.00
N GLU A 58 23.21 -9.20 -1.19
CA GLU A 58 24.10 -9.10 -2.34
C GLU A 58 24.12 -7.69 -2.93
N GLY A 59 25.32 -7.23 -3.29
CA GLY A 59 25.52 -5.97 -4.00
C GLY A 59 25.13 -4.74 -3.19
N LEU A 60 25.37 -4.75 -1.88
CA LEU A 60 25.07 -3.61 -1.01
C LEU A 60 25.95 -2.41 -1.38
N GLU A 61 25.32 -1.28 -1.70
CA GLU A 61 25.98 -0.03 -2.04
C GLU A 61 25.46 1.10 -1.16
N GLY A 62 26.38 1.90 -0.63
CA GLY A 62 26.06 3.09 0.13
C GLY A 62 26.35 4.35 -0.68
N SER A 63 25.44 5.30 -0.65
CA SER A 63 25.64 6.63 -1.22
C SER A 63 25.04 7.68 -0.31
N TRP A 64 25.33 8.95 -0.60
CA TRP A 64 24.88 10.05 0.24
C TRP A 64 24.38 11.19 -0.63
N GLN A 65 23.17 11.68 -0.36
CA GLN A 65 22.56 12.77 -1.13
C GLN A 65 22.09 13.87 -0.18
N LYS A 66 22.57 15.10 -0.37
CA LYS A 66 22.32 16.23 0.54
C LYS A 66 22.72 15.87 1.98
N PHE A 67 21.75 15.66 2.87
CA PHE A 67 21.92 15.25 4.26
C PHE A 67 21.53 13.80 4.51
N ASP A 68 21.02 13.10 3.49
CA ASP A 68 20.36 11.80 3.65
C ASP A 68 21.27 10.67 3.17
N PRO A 69 21.50 9.65 4.02
CA PRO A 69 22.10 8.40 3.58
C PRO A 69 21.14 7.63 2.69
N ILE A 70 21.68 7.04 1.61
CA ILE A 70 20.94 6.19 0.70
C ILE A 70 21.66 4.84 0.60
N ILE A 71 20.93 3.77 0.88
CA ILE A 71 21.40 2.39 0.78
C ILE A 71 20.71 1.76 -0.43
N ARG A 72 21.47 1.05 -1.26
CA ARG A 72 20.95 0.23 -2.36
C ARG A 72 21.48 -1.17 -2.23
N GLY A 73 20.77 -2.14 -2.78
CA GLY A 73 21.32 -3.48 -2.95
C GLY A 73 20.55 -4.26 -4.00
N LYS A 74 21.19 -5.29 -4.52
CA LYS A 74 20.65 -6.09 -5.62
C LYS A 74 19.68 -7.13 -5.14
N LYS A 75 19.97 -7.76 -4.00
CA LYS A 75 19.18 -8.86 -3.48
C LYS A 75 19.29 -8.93 -1.97
N ILE A 76 18.16 -9.19 -1.32
CA ILE A 76 18.06 -9.62 0.07
C ILE A 76 17.27 -10.92 0.07
N ARG A 77 17.79 -11.93 0.75
CA ARG A 77 17.08 -13.17 1.06
C ARG A 77 17.21 -13.43 2.54
N ILE A 78 16.08 -13.68 3.20
CA ILE A 78 16.04 -14.10 4.59
C ILE A 78 15.65 -15.57 4.58
N VAL A 79 16.46 -16.41 5.23
CA VAL A 79 16.25 -17.86 5.29
C VAL A 79 16.03 -18.25 6.75
N ASP A 80 15.00 -19.07 6.99
CA ASP A 80 14.81 -19.68 8.30
C ASP A 80 15.75 -20.88 8.46
N LYS A 81 16.05 -21.26 9.70
CA LYS A 81 16.97 -22.37 10.01
C LYS A 81 16.50 -23.72 9.44
N ASP A 82 15.20 -23.83 9.14
CA ASP A 82 14.58 -24.98 8.47
C ASP A 82 14.65 -24.92 6.93
N GLN A 83 15.47 -24.02 6.36
CA GLN A 83 15.85 -23.85 4.94
C GLN A 83 14.78 -23.31 3.98
N ASP A 84 13.61 -22.92 4.46
CA ASP A 84 12.63 -22.21 3.63
C ASP A 84 12.96 -20.72 3.55
N SER A 85 12.95 -20.17 2.32
CA SER A 85 13.10 -18.73 2.09
C SER A 85 11.89 -17.99 2.66
N VAL A 86 12.14 -17.13 3.63
CA VAL A 86 11.12 -16.35 4.35
C VAL A 86 10.70 -15.12 3.57
N PHE A 87 11.68 -14.47 2.97
CA PHE A 87 11.50 -13.18 2.32
C PHE A 87 12.56 -13.02 1.23
N TYR A 88 12.11 -12.55 0.08
CA TYR A 88 12.98 -12.27 -1.07
C TYR A 88 12.65 -10.89 -1.62
N LEU A 89 13.70 -10.11 -1.86
CA LEU A 89 13.61 -8.74 -2.35
C LEU A 89 14.76 -8.46 -3.31
N THR A 90 14.47 -7.86 -4.47
CA THR A 90 15.50 -7.41 -5.44
C THR A 90 15.49 -5.90 -5.66
N ASP A 91 16.63 -5.40 -6.16
CA ASP A 91 16.83 -4.02 -6.61
C ASP A 91 16.25 -2.96 -5.65
N PHE A 92 16.62 -3.09 -4.37
CA PHE A 92 16.06 -2.25 -3.32
C PHE A 92 16.83 -0.94 -3.16
N MET A 93 16.12 0.10 -2.72
CA MET A 93 16.69 1.39 -2.35
C MET A 93 15.99 1.95 -1.12
N LEU A 94 16.78 2.31 -0.12
CA LEU A 94 16.34 2.92 1.13
C LEU A 94 16.95 4.32 1.23
N ARG A 95 16.12 5.33 1.50
CA ARG A 95 16.58 6.66 1.92
C ARG A 95 16.22 6.89 3.38
N LEU A 96 17.22 7.23 4.19
CA LEU A 96 17.04 7.58 5.59
C LEU A 96 16.96 9.11 5.73
N ASP A 97 16.05 9.61 6.56
CA ASP A 97 16.02 11.02 6.92
C ASP A 97 16.93 11.23 8.14
N ALA A 98 18.11 11.78 7.90
CA ALA A 98 19.10 12.02 8.93
C ALA A 98 18.61 12.95 10.04
N LEU A 99 17.87 14.01 9.67
CA LEU A 99 17.44 15.04 10.60
C LEU A 99 16.30 14.53 11.48
N ALA A 100 15.31 13.89 10.88
CA ALA A 100 14.25 13.22 11.61
C ALA A 100 14.84 12.10 12.48
N SER A 101 15.78 11.32 11.95
CA SER A 101 16.40 10.25 12.72
C SER A 101 17.14 10.78 13.94
N LEU A 102 17.85 11.91 13.82
CA LEU A 102 18.53 12.55 14.95
C LEU A 102 17.55 13.15 15.96
N ARG A 103 16.47 13.79 15.48
CA ARG A 103 15.44 14.40 16.32
C ARG A 103 14.71 13.39 17.18
N TYR A 104 14.33 12.25 16.58
CA TYR A 104 13.60 11.18 17.23
C TYR A 104 14.50 10.08 17.82
N ARG A 105 15.81 10.15 17.56
CA ARG A 105 16.83 9.17 17.99
C ARG A 105 16.55 7.73 17.51
N GLU A 106 15.90 7.62 16.36
CA GLU A 106 15.48 6.36 15.75
C GLU A 106 15.74 6.42 14.24
N PRO A 107 16.23 5.36 13.59
CA PRO A 107 16.37 5.35 12.13
C PRO A 107 15.00 5.52 11.46
N ARG A 108 14.84 6.60 10.68
CA ARG A 108 13.60 6.90 9.94
C ARG A 108 13.82 6.77 8.45
N ILE A 109 13.09 5.85 7.82
CA ILE A 109 13.08 5.65 6.37
C ILE A 109 12.05 6.60 5.77
N THR A 110 12.45 7.36 4.75
CA THR A 110 11.55 8.28 4.02
C THR A 110 11.18 7.79 2.64
N ASP A 111 12.10 7.12 1.95
CA ASP A 111 11.82 6.54 0.63
C ASP A 111 12.22 5.06 0.66
N PHE A 112 11.30 4.21 0.22
CA PHE A 112 11.53 2.79 0.00
C PHE A 112 11.24 2.46 -1.45
N LYS A 113 12.14 1.77 -2.13
CA LYS A 113 11.86 1.17 -3.43
C LYS A 113 12.33 -0.27 -3.49
N ALA A 114 11.61 -1.08 -4.22
CA ALA A 114 11.88 -2.49 -4.46
C ALA A 114 11.53 -2.83 -5.92
N GLY A 115 12.37 -3.64 -6.55
CA GLY A 115 12.05 -4.25 -7.84
C GLY A 115 11.02 -5.35 -7.62
N GLU A 116 11.48 -6.51 -7.18
CA GLU A 116 10.66 -7.70 -6.93
C GLU A 116 10.56 -7.96 -5.42
N ILE A 117 9.37 -8.30 -4.94
CA ILE A 117 9.13 -8.78 -3.58
C ILE A 117 8.31 -10.06 -3.66
N GLN A 118 8.79 -11.13 -3.02
CA GLN A 118 8.01 -12.36 -2.86
C GLN A 118 7.58 -12.53 -1.41
N LEU A 119 6.27 -12.67 -1.20
CA LEU A 119 5.65 -12.86 0.10
C LEU A 119 4.86 -14.16 0.13
N LEU A 120 4.96 -14.89 1.25
CA LEU A 120 4.10 -16.03 1.54
C LEU A 120 3.23 -15.69 2.75
N LEU A 121 1.93 -15.53 2.53
CA LEU A 121 0.94 -15.32 3.57
C LEU A 121 0.32 -16.65 3.96
N GLU A 122 0.06 -16.86 5.24
CA GLU A 122 -0.65 -18.02 5.77
C GLU A 122 -1.87 -17.56 6.56
N HIS A 123 -3.01 -18.17 6.27
CA HIS A 123 -4.21 -18.01 7.07
C HIS A 123 -4.21 -19.05 8.19
N THR A 124 -4.02 -18.61 9.43
CA THR A 124 -3.96 -19.50 10.59
C THR A 124 -5.32 -20.11 10.92
N ALA A 125 -5.32 -21.22 11.65
CA ALA A 125 -6.55 -21.85 12.16
C ALA A 125 -7.36 -20.93 13.11
N GLU A 126 -6.71 -19.91 13.68
CA GLU A 126 -7.29 -18.90 14.56
C GLU A 126 -7.93 -17.73 13.78
N GLY A 127 -7.91 -17.78 12.44
CA GLY A 127 -8.48 -16.75 11.57
C GLY A 127 -7.59 -15.53 11.39
N GLN A 128 -6.30 -15.64 11.72
CA GLN A 128 -5.34 -14.54 11.59
C GLN A 128 -4.50 -14.70 10.32
N TRP A 129 -4.20 -13.58 9.68
CA TRP A 129 -3.26 -13.51 8.57
C TRP A 129 -1.85 -13.31 9.13
N ILE A 130 -0.95 -14.25 8.87
CA ILE A 130 0.46 -14.12 9.21
C ILE A 130 1.30 -14.13 7.94
N ILE A 131 2.37 -13.35 7.92
CA ILE A 131 3.41 -13.54 6.92
C ILE A 131 4.22 -14.72 7.39
N LYS A 132 4.12 -15.84 6.67
CA LYS A 132 4.75 -17.09 7.06
C LYS A 132 6.27 -16.88 7.18
N ASN A 133 6.84 -17.40 8.27
CA ASN A 133 8.25 -17.33 8.61
C ASN A 133 8.81 -15.93 8.93
N VAL A 134 8.01 -14.85 8.93
CA VAL A 134 8.44 -13.56 9.51
C VAL A 134 8.28 -13.66 11.05
N PRO A 135 9.36 -13.46 11.82
CA PRO A 135 9.29 -13.50 13.28
C PRO A 135 8.42 -12.36 13.80
N THR A 136 7.16 -12.65 14.13
CA THR A 136 6.41 -11.83 15.07
C THR A 136 6.97 -12.11 16.46
N ARG A 137 8.08 -11.48 16.80
CA ARG A 137 8.53 -11.46 18.20
C ARG A 137 7.37 -10.90 19.00
N HIS A 138 6.79 -11.71 19.91
CA HIS A 138 5.76 -11.32 20.87
C HIS A 138 5.85 -9.83 21.19
N SER A 139 5.01 -9.04 20.52
CA SER A 139 4.91 -7.63 20.80
C SER A 139 3.44 -7.32 20.96
N ASP A 140 3.08 -7.01 22.20
CA ASP A 140 1.97 -6.14 22.56
C ASP A 140 1.97 -4.79 21.79
N GLN A 141 2.97 -4.53 20.94
CA GLN A 141 2.93 -3.48 19.93
C GLN A 141 2.21 -3.98 18.67
N GLN A 142 0.92 -3.69 18.61
CA GLN A 142 0.16 -3.63 17.38
C GLN A 142 0.82 -2.55 16.50
N ILE A 143 1.65 -2.94 15.53
CA ILE A 143 2.20 -2.01 14.54
C ILE A 143 0.99 -1.51 13.73
N SER A 144 0.56 -0.29 13.99
CA SER A 144 -0.49 0.35 13.20
C SER A 144 0.04 0.60 11.80
N LEU A 145 -0.70 0.14 10.78
CA LEU A 145 -0.38 0.44 9.38
C LEU A 145 -0.36 1.96 9.13
N GLU A 146 -1.20 2.70 9.85
CA GLU A 146 -1.20 4.17 9.82
C GLU A 146 0.15 4.73 10.27
N ASP A 147 0.63 4.31 11.44
CA ASP A 147 1.92 4.76 11.94
C ASP A 147 3.05 4.36 11.00
N PHE A 148 3.05 3.13 10.49
CA PHE A 148 4.06 2.68 9.54
C PHE A 148 4.11 3.55 8.28
N VAL A 149 2.97 3.74 7.61
CA VAL A 149 2.91 4.49 6.33
C VAL A 149 3.11 5.99 6.54
N SER A 150 2.69 6.56 7.68
CA SER A 150 2.76 8.01 7.95
C SER A 150 4.19 8.59 7.88
N HIS A 151 5.19 7.77 8.17
CA HIS A 151 6.60 8.17 8.17
C HIS A 151 7.21 8.22 6.77
N PHE A 152 6.64 7.49 5.82
CA PHE A 152 7.15 7.48 4.46
C PHE A 152 6.74 8.74 3.69
N ARG A 153 7.64 9.19 2.83
CA ARG A 153 7.38 10.14 1.76
C ARG A 153 7.04 9.41 0.48
N ALA A 154 7.73 8.31 0.20
CA ALA A 154 7.45 7.49 -0.97
C ALA A 154 7.72 6.01 -0.72
N ILE A 155 6.87 5.15 -1.26
CA ILE A 155 7.10 3.70 -1.35
C ILE A 155 6.85 3.34 -2.81
N GLY A 156 7.75 2.57 -3.45
CA GLY A 156 7.58 2.10 -4.82
C GLY A 156 7.96 0.63 -4.93
N LEU A 157 7.00 -0.23 -5.14
CA LEU A 157 7.16 -1.66 -5.33
C LEU A 157 6.74 -1.94 -6.77
N GLU A 158 7.68 -2.41 -7.60
CA GLU A 158 7.41 -2.60 -9.03
C GLU A 158 6.72 -3.93 -9.31
N ASP A 159 7.14 -4.99 -8.62
CA ASP A 159 6.63 -6.34 -8.76
C ASP A 159 6.48 -7.00 -7.38
N VAL A 160 5.25 -7.26 -6.97
CA VAL A 160 4.93 -7.88 -5.69
C VAL A 160 4.17 -9.17 -5.93
N ASP A 161 4.87 -10.28 -5.75
CA ASP A 161 4.34 -11.63 -5.85
C ASP A 161 3.86 -12.10 -4.48
N ILE A 162 2.57 -12.33 -4.38
CA ILE A 162 1.93 -12.77 -3.14
C ILE A 162 1.42 -14.19 -3.34
N ARG A 163 1.93 -15.11 -2.54
CA ARG A 163 1.41 -16.47 -2.44
C ARG A 163 0.66 -16.62 -1.14
N VAL A 164 -0.52 -17.20 -1.21
CA VAL A 164 -1.38 -17.36 -0.05
C VAL A 164 -1.60 -18.84 0.24
N LEU A 165 -1.19 -19.30 1.41
CA LEU A 165 -1.55 -20.61 1.93
C LEU A 165 -2.90 -20.51 2.64
N TYR A 166 -3.95 -20.99 1.99
CA TYR A 166 -5.32 -20.99 2.49
C TYR A 166 -5.87 -22.42 2.52
N ARG A 167 -6.33 -22.87 3.70
CA ARG A 167 -6.88 -24.23 3.91
C ARG A 167 -5.97 -25.38 3.42
N GLY A 168 -4.66 -25.17 3.38
CA GLY A 168 -3.66 -26.14 2.91
C GLY A 168 -3.37 -26.10 1.41
N GLU A 169 -4.05 -25.23 0.66
CA GLU A 169 -3.78 -24.98 -0.76
C GLU A 169 -3.03 -23.66 -0.93
N VAL A 170 -2.08 -23.63 -1.87
CA VAL A 170 -1.37 -22.41 -2.24
C VAL A 170 -2.13 -21.75 -3.40
N VAL A 171 -2.58 -20.52 -3.16
CA VAL A 171 -3.20 -19.65 -4.15
C VAL A 171 -2.16 -18.60 -4.55
N ASP A 172 -1.72 -18.67 -5.79
CA ASP A 172 -0.88 -17.62 -6.39
C ASP A 172 -1.78 -16.43 -6.73
N MET A 173 -1.47 -15.26 -6.16
CA MET A 173 -2.16 -14.02 -6.48
C MET A 173 -1.54 -13.38 -7.72
N PRO A 174 -2.28 -12.54 -8.45
CA PRO A 174 -1.71 -11.77 -9.55
C PRO A 174 -0.63 -10.83 -9.00
N SER A 175 0.47 -10.67 -9.73
CA SER A 175 1.52 -9.73 -9.36
C SER A 175 0.98 -8.30 -9.40
N VAL A 176 1.39 -7.48 -8.41
CA VAL A 176 0.90 -6.11 -8.26
C VAL A 176 2.04 -5.12 -8.15
N LYS A 177 1.82 -3.94 -8.73
CA LYS A 177 2.65 -2.76 -8.56
C LYS A 177 1.99 -1.79 -7.59
N LEU A 178 2.79 -1.26 -6.66
CA LEU A 178 2.33 -0.38 -5.59
C LEU A 178 3.21 0.85 -5.51
N ALA A 179 2.63 2.03 -5.66
CA ALA A 179 3.34 3.29 -5.47
C ALA A 179 2.56 4.20 -4.50
N PHE A 180 3.19 4.52 -3.37
CA PHE A 180 2.71 5.53 -2.43
C PHE A 180 3.59 6.78 -2.53
N GLN A 181 2.96 7.95 -2.51
CA GLN A 181 3.64 9.25 -2.51
C GLN A 181 2.93 10.21 -1.56
N ARG A 182 3.72 10.99 -0.83
CA ARG A 182 3.24 12.07 0.04
C ARG A 182 3.92 13.38 -0.33
N PHE A 183 3.12 14.40 -0.60
CA PHE A 183 3.57 15.76 -0.89
C PHE A 183 2.82 16.76 0.00
N GLY A 184 3.49 17.25 1.03
CA GLY A 184 2.83 18.01 2.10
C GLY A 184 1.80 17.12 2.81
N ASP A 185 0.55 17.56 2.83
CA ASP A 185 -0.57 16.81 3.40
C ASP A 185 -1.26 15.90 2.36
N HIS A 186 -1.01 16.12 1.07
CA HIS A 186 -1.54 15.26 0.02
C HIS A 186 -0.84 13.91 -0.01
N ARG A 187 -1.63 12.85 -0.11
CA ARG A 187 -1.18 11.46 -0.22
C ARG A 187 -1.81 10.85 -1.45
N ARG A 188 -1.02 10.13 -2.24
CA ARG A 188 -1.49 9.37 -3.40
C ARG A 188 -0.99 7.94 -3.30
N VAL A 189 -1.88 6.99 -3.49
CA VAL A 189 -1.58 5.57 -3.70
C VAL A 189 -1.99 5.23 -5.12
N HIS A 190 -1.09 4.57 -5.84
CA HIS A 190 -1.34 3.95 -7.12
C HIS A 190 -1.12 2.45 -6.97
N PHE A 191 -2.14 1.68 -7.30
CA PHE A 191 -2.12 0.23 -7.36
C PHE A 191 -2.38 -0.16 -8.81
N GLU A 192 -1.55 -1.05 -9.34
CA GLU A 192 -1.68 -1.54 -10.71
C GLU A 192 -1.48 -3.05 -10.70
N GLN A 193 -2.39 -3.76 -11.34
CA GLN A 193 -2.31 -5.20 -11.58
C GLN A 193 -2.44 -5.41 -13.08
N SER A 194 -1.60 -6.26 -13.65
CA SER A 194 -1.76 -6.73 -15.01
C SER A 194 -1.48 -8.22 -15.06
N SER A 195 -2.45 -8.99 -15.53
CA SER A 195 -2.38 -10.45 -15.56
C SER A 195 -3.13 -10.99 -16.75
N GLU A 196 -2.51 -11.93 -17.47
CA GLU A 196 -3.18 -12.64 -18.57
C GLU A 196 -4.37 -13.48 -18.07
N GLN A 197 -4.36 -13.91 -16.81
CA GLN A 197 -5.40 -14.77 -16.23
C GLN A 197 -6.42 -13.99 -15.41
N ALA A 198 -5.99 -12.94 -14.72
CA ALA A 198 -6.83 -12.17 -13.80
C ALA A 198 -7.21 -10.79 -14.33
N GLY A 199 -6.77 -10.40 -15.53
CA GLY A 199 -7.06 -9.11 -16.15
C GLY A 199 -6.28 -7.94 -15.54
N ASP A 200 -6.62 -6.75 -16.02
CA ASP A 200 -5.94 -5.51 -15.65
C ASP A 200 -6.79 -4.70 -14.66
N LEU A 201 -6.12 -4.10 -13.67
CA LEU A 201 -6.73 -3.17 -12.71
C LEU A 201 -5.78 -2.00 -12.44
N HIS A 202 -6.26 -0.79 -12.63
CA HIS A 202 -5.59 0.44 -12.24
C HIS A 202 -6.43 1.15 -11.19
N LEU A 203 -5.86 1.38 -10.00
CA LEU A 203 -6.51 2.01 -8.87
C LEU A 203 -5.66 3.18 -8.38
N ILE A 204 -6.24 4.37 -8.32
CA ILE A 204 -5.64 5.58 -7.78
C ILE A 204 -6.49 6.05 -6.62
N VAL A 205 -5.85 6.21 -5.46
CA VAL A 205 -6.46 6.78 -4.26
C VAL A 205 -5.69 8.05 -3.89
N GLU A 206 -6.39 9.16 -3.74
CA GLU A 206 -5.81 10.43 -3.31
C GLU A 206 -6.52 10.96 -2.09
N SER A 207 -5.76 11.52 -1.16
CA SER A 207 -6.30 12.21 0.01
C SER A 207 -5.54 13.48 0.31
N GLU A 208 -6.22 14.48 0.83
CA GLU A 208 -5.60 15.73 1.30
C GLU A 208 -5.03 15.61 2.72
N HIS A 209 -5.39 14.55 3.46
CA HIS A 209 -4.96 14.30 4.84
C HIS A 209 -4.59 12.81 5.00
N SER A 210 -4.50 12.33 6.25
CA SER A 210 -4.32 10.91 6.52
C SER A 210 -5.47 10.12 5.87
N PHE A 211 -5.19 8.97 5.26
CA PHE A 211 -6.26 8.11 4.72
C PHE A 211 -7.25 7.66 5.80
N TRP A 212 -6.78 7.65 7.05
CA TRP A 212 -7.55 7.30 8.24
C TRP A 212 -8.27 8.50 8.87
N ASP A 213 -7.99 9.73 8.42
CA ASP A 213 -8.71 10.90 8.87
C ASP A 213 -10.01 11.05 8.08
N HIS A 214 -11.15 11.00 8.78
CA HIS A 214 -12.48 11.15 8.18
C HIS A 214 -12.81 12.59 7.76
N GLN A 215 -11.99 13.56 8.16
CA GLN A 215 -12.18 14.99 7.87
C GLN A 215 -11.52 15.42 6.55
N GLY A 216 -10.61 14.62 5.99
CA GLY A 216 -9.95 14.93 4.72
C GLY A 216 -10.78 14.58 3.49
N ALA A 217 -10.63 15.33 2.40
CA ALA A 217 -11.16 14.91 1.11
C ALA A 217 -10.46 13.63 0.64
N LEU A 218 -11.22 12.74 -0.01
CA LEU A 218 -10.75 11.47 -0.56
C LEU A 218 -11.30 11.30 -1.97
N SER A 219 -10.45 10.98 -2.93
CA SER A 219 -10.85 10.55 -4.27
C SER A 219 -10.31 9.15 -4.52
N ILE A 220 -11.14 8.29 -5.09
CA ILE A 220 -10.78 6.95 -5.52
C ILE A 220 -11.22 6.84 -6.97
N TYR A 221 -10.31 6.43 -7.83
CA TYR A 221 -10.57 6.07 -9.21
C TYR A 221 -10.07 4.66 -9.46
N ALA A 222 -10.92 3.81 -10.02
CA ALA A 222 -10.55 2.47 -10.44
C ALA A 222 -10.95 2.25 -11.89
N LYS A 223 -10.09 1.57 -12.66
CA LYS A 223 -10.36 1.11 -14.01
C LYS A 223 -9.97 -0.35 -14.12
N ALA A 224 -10.91 -1.18 -14.54
CA ALA A 224 -10.69 -2.60 -14.71
C ALA A 224 -10.96 -3.00 -16.16
N ARG A 225 -10.18 -3.96 -16.65
CA ARG A 225 -10.40 -4.59 -17.95
C ARG A 225 -10.26 -6.09 -17.80
N ASP A 226 -11.35 -6.79 -18.11
CA ASP A 226 -11.45 -8.25 -18.05
C ASP A 226 -10.98 -8.80 -16.69
N LEU A 227 -11.21 -8.03 -15.62
CA LEU A 227 -10.70 -8.30 -14.29
C LEU A 227 -11.44 -9.48 -13.66
N SER A 228 -10.67 -10.47 -13.21
CA SER A 228 -11.15 -11.58 -12.39
C SER A 228 -10.61 -11.43 -10.98
N VAL A 229 -11.51 -11.27 -10.01
CA VAL A 229 -11.11 -11.19 -8.59
C VAL A 229 -11.27 -12.53 -7.87
N ASN A 230 -11.54 -13.61 -8.60
CA ASN A 230 -11.79 -14.93 -8.01
C ASN A 230 -10.64 -15.44 -7.14
N GLN A 231 -9.39 -15.16 -7.52
CA GLN A 231 -8.20 -15.53 -6.73
C GLN A 231 -8.20 -14.83 -5.37
N TRP A 232 -8.56 -13.53 -5.35
CA TRP A 232 -8.74 -12.77 -4.13
C TRP A 232 -9.96 -13.23 -3.33
N LEU A 233 -11.10 -13.47 -3.99
CA LEU A 233 -12.34 -13.89 -3.35
C LEU A 233 -12.25 -15.27 -2.71
N ALA A 234 -11.53 -16.22 -3.32
CA ALA A 234 -11.36 -17.59 -2.81
C ALA A 234 -10.82 -17.65 -1.36
N VAL A 235 -10.19 -16.56 -0.93
CA VAL A 235 -9.62 -16.41 0.40
C VAL A 235 -10.63 -15.83 1.42
N PHE A 236 -11.67 -15.13 0.96
CA PHE A 236 -12.68 -14.47 1.81
C PHE A 236 -14.05 -15.15 1.80
N THR A 237 -14.48 -15.68 0.65
CA THR A 237 -15.81 -16.28 0.48
C THR A 237 -15.82 -17.28 -0.67
N ASP A 238 -16.54 -18.38 -0.46
CA ASP A 238 -16.82 -19.37 -1.50
C ASP A 238 -18.16 -19.07 -2.23
N ASP A 239 -18.89 -18.04 -1.79
CA ASP A 239 -20.27 -17.78 -2.22
C ASP A 239 -20.39 -16.96 -3.51
N TRP A 240 -19.39 -16.15 -3.84
CA TRP A 240 -19.47 -15.22 -4.95
C TRP A 240 -18.30 -15.41 -5.91
N ARG A 241 -18.60 -15.31 -7.20
CA ARG A 241 -17.63 -15.37 -8.27
C ARG A 241 -17.81 -14.17 -9.17
N LEU A 242 -16.75 -13.37 -9.32
CA LEU A 242 -16.72 -12.29 -10.29
C LEU A 242 -15.66 -12.67 -11.31
N ASN A 243 -16.13 -13.38 -12.33
CA ASN A 243 -15.28 -14.01 -13.34
C ASN A 243 -14.62 -12.96 -14.22
N GLN A 244 -15.36 -11.90 -14.52
CA GLN A 244 -14.92 -10.84 -15.40
C GLN A 244 -15.67 -9.57 -15.05
N VAL A 245 -14.96 -8.45 -14.97
CA VAL A 245 -15.55 -7.12 -14.92
C VAL A 245 -14.69 -6.13 -15.70
N THR A 246 -15.35 -5.36 -16.57
CA THR A 246 -14.75 -4.28 -17.33
C THR A 246 -15.54 -3.01 -17.05
N GLY A 247 -14.84 -1.97 -16.62
CA GLY A 247 -15.49 -0.74 -16.24
C GLY A 247 -14.59 0.25 -15.51
N GLU A 248 -15.20 1.35 -15.11
CA GLU A 248 -14.58 2.44 -14.38
C GLU A 248 -15.43 2.85 -13.18
N TRP A 249 -14.79 3.10 -12.05
CA TRP A 249 -15.43 3.53 -10.81
C TRP A 249 -14.77 4.80 -10.30
N TRP A 250 -15.58 5.75 -9.87
CA TRP A 250 -15.16 6.95 -9.19
C TRP A 250 -15.89 7.00 -7.86
N ILE A 251 -15.16 7.22 -6.78
CA ILE A 251 -15.74 7.47 -5.45
C ILE A 251 -15.06 8.71 -4.90
N ARG A 252 -15.86 9.60 -4.31
CA ARG A 252 -15.37 10.80 -3.66
C ARG A 252 -16.03 10.98 -2.30
N ARG A 253 -15.23 11.44 -1.34
CA ARG A 253 -15.70 11.98 -0.07
C ARG A 253 -15.44 13.47 -0.04
N GLU A 254 -16.51 14.25 0.12
CA GLU A 254 -16.46 15.70 0.26
C GLU A 254 -16.77 16.08 1.72
N PRO A 255 -15.76 16.47 2.53
CA PRO A 255 -15.94 16.72 3.95
C PRO A 255 -16.88 17.89 4.24
N GLU A 256 -16.81 18.95 3.42
CA GLU A 256 -17.65 20.14 3.56
C GLU A 256 -19.15 19.83 3.41
N GLN A 257 -19.48 18.79 2.63
CA GLN A 257 -20.85 18.35 2.40
C GLN A 257 -21.23 17.13 3.23
N SER A 258 -20.31 16.58 4.04
CA SER A 258 -20.49 15.34 4.82
C SER A 258 -21.11 14.21 3.99
N ARG A 259 -20.58 14.02 2.78
CA ARG A 259 -21.18 13.19 1.74
C ARG A 259 -20.15 12.33 1.03
N TRP A 260 -20.55 11.09 0.78
CA TRP A 260 -19.92 10.23 -0.20
C TRP A 260 -20.71 10.28 -1.50
N SER A 261 -20.02 10.39 -2.63
CA SER A 261 -20.60 10.21 -3.95
C SER A 261 -19.77 9.20 -4.73
N GLY A 262 -20.42 8.47 -5.62
CA GLY A 262 -19.72 7.57 -6.50
C GLY A 262 -20.50 7.32 -7.77
N THR A 263 -19.75 7.05 -8.84
CA THR A 263 -20.28 6.67 -10.14
C THR A 263 -19.53 5.41 -10.57
N ALA A 264 -20.24 4.46 -11.15
CA ALA A 264 -19.62 3.35 -11.86
C ALA A 264 -20.19 3.22 -13.26
N LEU A 265 -19.30 2.91 -14.19
CA LEU A 265 -19.59 2.54 -15.56
C LEU A 265 -19.10 1.11 -15.72
N ILE A 266 -20.02 0.16 -15.80
CA ILE A 266 -19.72 -1.24 -16.04
C ILE A 266 -20.14 -1.54 -17.47
N ASP A 267 -19.16 -1.82 -18.32
CA ASP A 267 -19.38 -2.08 -19.74
C ASP A 267 -19.69 -3.57 -19.99
N ASP A 268 -19.04 -4.44 -19.20
CA ASP A 268 -19.23 -5.88 -19.26
C ASP A 268 -18.94 -6.50 -17.89
N SER A 269 -19.72 -7.51 -17.53
CA SER A 269 -19.53 -8.24 -16.29
C SER A 269 -20.12 -9.64 -16.35
N THR A 270 -19.44 -10.56 -15.68
CA THR A 270 -19.93 -11.91 -15.41
C THR A 270 -19.85 -12.19 -13.91
N LEU A 271 -21.02 -12.17 -13.27
CA LEU A 271 -21.18 -12.38 -11.83
C LEU A 271 -21.97 -13.66 -11.57
N GLY A 272 -21.44 -14.51 -10.69
CA GLY A 272 -22.02 -15.77 -10.26
C GLY A 272 -22.19 -15.84 -8.74
N LYS A 273 -23.15 -16.63 -8.28
CA LYS A 273 -23.27 -17.05 -6.87
C LYS A 273 -23.11 -18.57 -6.74
N GLY A 274 -22.10 -19.00 -5.98
CA GLY A 274 -21.74 -20.40 -5.75
C GLY A 274 -21.32 -21.13 -7.02
N ASP A 275 -21.47 -22.46 -7.00
CA ASP A 275 -21.23 -23.34 -8.15
C ASP A 275 -22.43 -23.51 -9.09
N SER A 276 -23.57 -22.88 -8.80
CA SER A 276 -24.78 -23.03 -9.62
C SER A 276 -24.86 -21.97 -10.71
N ASP A 277 -25.14 -22.41 -11.95
CA ASP A 277 -25.48 -21.51 -13.06
C ASP A 277 -26.82 -20.79 -12.88
N GLU A 278 -27.61 -21.17 -11.86
CA GLU A 278 -28.89 -20.54 -11.55
C GLU A 278 -28.80 -19.04 -11.23
N TRP A 279 -27.64 -18.61 -10.72
CA TRP A 279 -27.34 -17.24 -10.30
C TRP A 279 -26.14 -16.69 -11.08
N LEU A 280 -26.13 -16.91 -12.39
CA LEU A 280 -25.10 -16.40 -13.30
C LEU A 280 -25.68 -15.28 -14.18
N LEU A 281 -25.20 -14.06 -13.94
CA LEU A 281 -25.41 -12.91 -14.82
C LEU A 281 -24.23 -12.83 -15.79
N LYS A 282 -24.53 -12.78 -17.09
CA LYS A 282 -23.54 -12.62 -18.17
C LYS A 282 -23.79 -11.32 -18.92
N ASN A 283 -22.73 -10.76 -19.49
CA ASN A 283 -22.78 -9.55 -20.30
C ASN A 283 -23.49 -8.39 -19.59
N GLY A 284 -23.29 -8.30 -18.27
CA GLY A 284 -23.95 -7.30 -17.45
C GLY A 284 -23.33 -5.93 -17.68
N SER A 285 -24.12 -4.96 -18.12
CA SER A 285 -23.71 -3.56 -18.25
C SER A 285 -24.62 -2.66 -17.42
N VAL A 286 -24.02 -1.66 -16.78
CA VAL A 286 -24.77 -0.68 -16.00
C VAL A 286 -23.99 0.62 -15.81
N GLN A 287 -24.67 1.74 -15.99
CA GLN A 287 -24.22 3.03 -15.46
C GLN A 287 -24.99 3.32 -14.17
N LEU A 288 -24.27 3.36 -13.05
CA LEU A 288 -24.83 3.63 -11.73
C LEU A 288 -24.16 4.84 -11.10
N ALA A 289 -24.91 5.58 -10.31
CA ALA A 289 -24.35 6.55 -9.39
C ALA A 289 -25.10 6.50 -8.07
N ALA A 290 -24.37 6.80 -7.01
CA ALA A 290 -24.84 6.72 -5.65
C ALA A 290 -24.29 7.89 -4.84
N GLU A 291 -25.11 8.37 -3.92
CA GLU A 291 -24.74 9.40 -2.98
C GLU A 291 -25.27 9.06 -1.60
N GLN A 292 -24.39 9.10 -0.60
CA GLN A 292 -24.71 8.78 0.78
C GLN A 292 -24.34 9.96 1.69
N SER A 293 -25.32 10.47 2.43
CA SER A 293 -25.09 11.44 3.51
C SER A 293 -24.56 10.74 4.76
N TYR A 294 -23.82 11.45 5.62
CA TYR A 294 -23.39 10.93 6.92
C TYR A 294 -24.57 10.60 7.86
N ASP A 295 -25.73 11.21 7.66
CA ASP A 295 -26.97 10.91 8.40
C ASP A 295 -27.64 9.60 7.94
N GLY A 296 -27.05 8.91 6.96
CA GLY A 296 -27.48 7.59 6.49
C GLY A 296 -28.40 7.61 5.26
N ASP A 297 -28.85 8.78 4.81
CA ASP A 297 -29.64 8.92 3.59
C ASP A 297 -28.84 8.44 2.36
N LEU A 298 -29.39 7.48 1.62
CA LEU A 298 -28.78 6.91 0.42
C LEU A 298 -29.69 7.18 -0.78
N ARG A 299 -29.11 7.80 -1.81
CA ARG A 299 -29.70 7.94 -3.13
C ARG A 299 -28.88 7.13 -4.10
N LEU A 300 -29.51 6.22 -4.83
CA LEU A 300 -28.89 5.42 -5.86
C LEU A 300 -29.73 5.55 -7.12
N TRP A 301 -29.10 5.75 -8.27
CA TRP A 301 -29.78 5.78 -9.55
C TRP A 301 -28.94 5.09 -10.61
N TRP A 302 -29.61 4.53 -11.60
CA TRP A 302 -29.01 3.87 -12.75
C TRP A 302 -29.76 4.29 -14.01
N HIS A 303 -29.07 4.34 -15.15
CA HIS A 303 -29.69 4.76 -16.41
C HIS A 303 -30.19 3.59 -17.26
N GLU A 304 -29.34 2.60 -17.46
CA GLU A 304 -29.65 1.41 -18.25
C GLU A 304 -28.89 0.26 -17.61
N LEU A 305 -29.60 -0.78 -17.19
CA LEU A 305 -29.01 -2.02 -16.72
C LEU A 305 -29.44 -3.12 -17.66
N ALA A 306 -28.47 -3.72 -18.33
CA ALA A 306 -28.70 -4.81 -19.27
C ALA A 306 -27.87 -6.02 -18.88
N GLY A 307 -28.29 -7.19 -19.34
CA GLY A 307 -27.51 -8.43 -19.20
C GLY A 307 -28.30 -9.66 -19.60
N VAL A 308 -27.73 -10.82 -19.35
CA VAL A 308 -28.37 -12.11 -19.58
C VAL A 308 -28.37 -12.91 -18.29
N TRP A 309 -29.55 -13.27 -17.81
CA TRP A 309 -29.72 -14.12 -16.64
C TRP A 309 -30.65 -15.28 -17.00
N ARG A 310 -30.22 -16.51 -16.71
CA ARG A 310 -30.98 -17.75 -17.06
C ARG A 310 -31.43 -17.81 -18.52
N GLU A 311 -30.53 -17.44 -19.45
CA GLU A 311 -30.78 -17.37 -20.89
C GLU A 311 -31.86 -16.35 -21.32
N GLN A 312 -32.33 -15.52 -20.39
CA GLN A 312 -33.27 -14.44 -20.66
C GLN A 312 -32.54 -13.11 -20.64
N ALA A 313 -32.88 -12.25 -21.60
CA ALA A 313 -32.40 -10.87 -21.59
C ALA A 313 -33.02 -10.14 -20.39
N LEU A 314 -32.15 -9.58 -19.56
CA LEU A 314 -32.49 -8.64 -18.51
C LEU A 314 -32.28 -7.24 -19.09
N ASP A 315 -33.34 -6.44 -19.08
CA ASP A 315 -33.31 -5.05 -19.46
C ASP A 315 -34.12 -4.28 -18.42
N MET A 316 -33.43 -3.43 -17.68
CA MET A 316 -34.04 -2.55 -16.69
C MET A 316 -33.77 -1.10 -17.11
N PRO A 317 -34.82 -0.33 -17.42
CA PRO A 317 -34.69 1.08 -17.77
C PRO A 317 -34.29 1.91 -16.54
N GLU A 318 -34.10 3.22 -16.77
CA GLU A 318 -33.71 4.18 -15.74
C GLU A 318 -34.57 4.05 -14.47
N GLY A 319 -33.90 4.03 -13.33
CA GLY A 319 -34.55 3.95 -12.04
C GLY A 319 -33.72 4.58 -10.94
N TYR A 320 -34.37 4.80 -9.80
CA TYR A 320 -33.74 5.35 -8.62
C TYR A 320 -34.32 4.74 -7.34
N ILE A 321 -33.51 4.74 -6.30
CA ILE A 321 -33.82 4.35 -4.93
C ILE A 321 -33.41 5.54 -4.04
N ASP A 322 -34.33 6.02 -3.22
CA ASP A 322 -34.08 7.04 -2.18
C ASP A 322 -34.52 6.45 -0.83
N THR A 323 -33.56 6.12 0.03
CA THR A 323 -33.84 5.69 1.39
C THR A 323 -33.57 6.84 2.34
N ARG A 324 -34.61 7.35 2.98
CA ARG A 324 -34.49 8.32 4.07
C ARG A 324 -34.51 7.59 5.40
N VAL A 325 -33.51 7.86 6.24
CA VAL A 325 -33.52 7.34 7.60
C VAL A 325 -34.47 8.23 8.42
N GLU A 326 -35.66 7.73 8.75
CA GLU A 326 -36.53 8.43 9.69
C GLU A 326 -35.85 8.48 11.06
N GLN A 327 -35.47 9.68 11.52
CA GLN A 327 -34.98 9.90 12.87
C GLN A 327 -36.13 9.61 13.86
N GLY A 328 -36.03 8.49 14.57
CA GLY A 328 -36.95 8.09 15.65
C GLY A 328 -36.64 8.78 16.97
#